data_AF-A0A5C4RK91-F1
#
_entry.id   AF-A0A5C4RK91-F1
#
_cell.length_a   1.000
_cell.length_b   1.000
_cell.length_c   1.000
_cell.angle_alpha   90.00
_cell.angle_beta   90.00
_cell.angle_gamma   90.00
#
_symmetry.space_group_name_H-M   'P 1'
#
loop_
_entity.id
_entity.type
_entity.pdbx_description
1 polymer ?
#
loop_
_entity_poly.entity_id
_entity_poly.type
_entity_poly.pdbx_seq_one_letter_code
_entity_poly.pdbx_strand_id
1 'polypeptide(L)'
;MAAININSLINCLGKTADMLVENQLISAGKFEYLFEGVETFNYEPETGLILVFDDKSRKLRSVEFTLVSTSRSSGSSEIYRGEMPPPFTLSMDKVAVRTLMGEPDITSGETKIPVIGVVGGHDCYIQKLHSMYPDTNIRVLYLADLRVRGLVFERRI
;
A
#
# COMPACT_ATOMS: atom_id res chain seq x y z
N MET A 1 22.18 6.20 2.99
CA MET A 1 20.78 6.59 3.29
C MET A 1 20.33 5.76 4.48
N ALA A 2 19.63 6.35 5.46
CA ALA A 2 19.05 5.56 6.54
C ALA A 2 17.99 4.62 5.97
N ALA A 3 17.87 3.40 6.50
CA ALA A 3 16.83 2.47 6.09
C ALA A 3 15.45 3.06 6.44
N ILE A 4 14.50 2.97 5.50
CA ILE A 4 13.12 3.41 5.74
C ILE A 4 12.49 2.47 6.76
N ASN A 5 11.97 3.03 7.85
CA ASN A 5 11.24 2.25 8.85
C ASN A 5 9.76 2.17 8.46
N ILE A 6 9.39 1.07 7.81
CA ILE A 6 8.04 0.84 7.29
C ILE A 6 7.00 0.81 8.41
N ASN A 7 7.31 0.18 9.54
CA ASN A 7 6.39 0.11 10.67
C ASN A 7 6.11 1.52 11.22
N SER A 8 7.11 2.40 11.25
CA SER A 8 6.91 3.81 11.61
C SER A 8 5.99 4.53 10.62
N LEU A 9 6.09 4.24 9.32
CA LEU A 9 5.20 4.82 8.30
C LEU A 9 3.76 4.32 8.45
N ILE A 10 3.54 3.02 8.67
CA ILE A 10 2.20 2.45 8.90
C ILE A 10 1.59 3.03 10.18
N ASN A 11 2.38 3.17 11.25
CA ASN A 11 1.93 3.78 12.51
C ASN A 11 1.59 5.28 12.38
N CYS A 12 2.00 5.91 11.27
CA CYS A 12 1.67 7.30 10.96
C CYS A 12 0.36 7.46 10.18
N LEU A 13 -0.40 6.38 9.92
CA LEU A 13 -1.71 6.47 9.30
C LEU A 13 -2.65 7.46 10.04
N GLY A 14 -3.18 8.42 9.30
CA GLY A 14 -3.99 9.54 9.81
C GLY A 14 -3.20 10.71 10.40
N LYS A 15 -1.85 10.67 10.41
CA LYS A 15 -0.99 11.83 10.72
C LYS A 15 -0.76 12.66 9.46
N THR A 16 -0.45 13.94 9.62
CA THR A 16 -0.25 14.86 8.49
C THR A 16 1.13 14.71 7.88
N ALA A 17 1.26 14.99 6.58
CA ALA A 17 2.55 14.98 5.88
C ALA A 17 3.62 15.83 6.61
N ASP A 18 3.23 16.99 7.16
CA ASP A 18 4.13 17.87 7.90
C ASP A 18 4.69 17.19 9.17
N MET A 19 3.86 16.45 9.91
CA MET A 19 4.35 15.66 11.05
C MET A 19 5.36 14.59 10.62
N LEU A 20 5.17 13.94 9.46
CA LEU A 20 6.13 12.94 8.96
C LEU A 20 7.46 13.60 8.56
N VAL A 21 7.41 14.81 8.00
CA VAL A 21 8.60 15.62 7.66
C VAL A 21 9.33 16.07 8.92
N GLU A 22 8.62 16.61 9.91
CA GLU A 22 9.18 17.04 11.20
C GLU A 22 9.87 15.88 11.95
N ASN A 23 9.26 14.70 11.91
CA ASN A 23 9.83 13.47 12.48
C ASN A 23 10.88 12.79 11.58
N GLN A 24 11.26 13.42 10.46
CA GLN A 24 12.28 12.94 9.52
C GLN A 24 12.00 11.55 8.93
N LEU A 25 10.71 11.17 8.86
CA LEU A 25 10.28 9.92 8.24
C LEU A 25 10.22 10.04 6.71
N ILE A 26 9.95 11.24 6.21
CA ILE A 26 9.97 11.58 4.79
C ILE A 26 10.65 12.92 4.57
N SER A 27 11.18 13.15 3.36
CA SER A 27 11.76 14.44 2.98
C SER A 27 10.68 15.42 2.48
N ALA A 28 10.81 16.69 2.84
CA ALA A 28 10.00 17.75 2.24
C ALA A 28 10.23 17.84 0.72
N GLY A 29 9.18 18.19 -0.03
CA GLY A 29 9.30 18.64 -1.42
C GLY A 29 9.32 17.57 -2.52
N LYS A 30 8.93 16.31 -2.24
CA LYS A 30 8.73 15.29 -3.28
C LYS A 30 7.28 14.79 -3.36
N PHE A 31 6.32 15.67 -3.11
CA PHE A 31 4.91 15.33 -3.22
C PHE A 31 4.48 15.42 -4.68
N GLU A 32 3.82 14.38 -5.17
CA GLU A 32 3.41 14.25 -6.56
C GLU A 32 1.88 14.13 -6.65
N TYR A 33 1.29 14.91 -7.55
CA TYR A 33 -0.13 14.78 -7.90
C TYR A 33 -0.22 14.00 -9.20
N LEU A 34 -0.93 12.87 -9.20
CA LEU A 34 -1.08 12.04 -10.40
C LEU A 34 -1.83 12.78 -11.51
N PHE A 35 -2.80 13.62 -11.16
CA PHE A 35 -3.53 14.50 -12.07
C PHE A 35 -3.90 15.82 -11.38
N GLU A 36 -4.26 16.85 -12.13
CA GLU A 36 -4.76 18.10 -11.55
C GLU A 36 -6.17 17.91 -10.97
N GLY A 37 -6.43 18.47 -9.79
CA GLY A 37 -7.75 18.44 -9.13
C GLY A 37 -8.12 17.11 -8.45
N VAL A 38 -7.17 16.18 -8.29
CA VAL A 38 -7.39 14.95 -7.50
C VAL A 38 -7.37 15.26 -6.00
N GLU A 39 -8.16 14.51 -5.22
CA GLU A 39 -8.24 14.69 -3.77
C GLU A 39 -7.09 14.02 -2.99
N THR A 40 -6.04 13.57 -3.68
CA THR A 40 -4.91 12.89 -3.08
C THR A 40 -3.58 13.23 -3.75
N PHE A 41 -2.51 13.28 -2.97
CA PHE A 41 -1.14 13.34 -3.49
C PHE A 41 -0.30 12.21 -2.92
N ASN A 42 0.76 11.87 -3.65
CA ASN A 42 1.62 10.74 -3.36
C ASN A 42 3.01 11.20 -2.92
N TYR A 43 3.71 10.33 -2.19
CA TYR A 43 5.13 10.42 -1.92
C TYR A 43 5.74 9.02 -2.03
N GLU A 44 6.75 8.86 -2.87
CA GLU A 44 7.46 7.59 -3.06
C GLU A 44 8.83 7.65 -2.37
N PRO A 45 8.96 7.21 -1.10
CA PRO A 45 10.26 7.19 -0.41
C PRO A 45 11.25 6.20 -1.04
N GLU A 46 10.73 5.11 -1.61
CA GLU A 46 11.49 4.02 -2.23
C GLU A 46 10.65 3.43 -3.36
N THR A 47 11.31 2.93 -4.40
CA THR A 47 10.67 2.26 -5.53
C THR A 47 9.62 1.25 -5.09
N GLY A 48 8.38 1.46 -5.53
CA GLY A 48 7.25 0.57 -5.26
C GLY A 48 6.64 0.70 -3.86
N LEU A 49 7.12 1.62 -3.01
CA LEU A 49 6.51 1.99 -1.74
C LEU A 49 5.89 3.38 -1.89
N ILE A 50 4.56 3.46 -1.85
CA ILE A 50 3.82 4.70 -2.11
C ILE A 50 3.06 5.10 -0.85
N LEU A 51 3.22 6.35 -0.44
CA LEU A 51 2.42 6.99 0.60
C LEU A 51 1.36 7.85 -0.06
N VAL A 52 0.09 7.58 0.19
CA VAL A 52 -1.02 8.37 -0.35
C VAL A 52 -1.59 9.24 0.75
N PHE A 53 -1.70 10.53 0.49
CA PHE A 53 -2.23 11.52 1.41
C PHE A 53 -3.51 12.12 0.87
N ASP A 54 -4.42 12.48 1.78
CA ASP A 54 -5.56 13.33 1.48
C ASP A 54 -5.09 14.77 1.20
N ASP A 55 -5.52 15.38 0.11
CA ASP A 55 -5.07 16.73 -0.28
C ASP A 55 -5.53 17.81 0.73
N LYS A 56 -6.80 17.76 1.15
CA LYS A 56 -7.41 18.78 2.01
C LYS A 56 -6.89 18.73 3.44
N SER A 57 -6.89 17.55 4.05
CA SER A 57 -6.47 17.35 5.44
C SER A 57 -4.98 17.08 5.58
N ARG A 58 -4.27 16.82 4.47
CA ARG A 58 -2.85 16.46 4.41
C ARG A 58 -2.52 15.16 5.15
N LYS A 59 -3.52 14.38 5.57
CA LYS A 59 -3.35 13.17 6.37
C LYS A 59 -2.97 11.97 5.51
N LEU A 60 -2.05 11.14 6.00
CA LEU A 60 -1.69 9.87 5.38
C LEU A 60 -2.89 8.92 5.39
N ARG A 61 -3.36 8.54 4.20
CA ARG A 61 -4.50 7.64 3.99
C ARG A 61 -4.06 6.19 3.86
N SER A 62 -3.03 5.94 3.07
CA SER A 62 -2.51 4.60 2.84
C SER A 62 -0.99 4.54 2.68
N VAL A 63 -0.45 3.37 3.02
CA VAL A 63 0.90 2.92 2.70
C VAL A 63 0.77 1.73 1.77
N GLU A 64 1.27 1.86 0.54
CA GLU A 64 1.02 0.90 -0.55
C GLU A 64 2.32 0.30 -1.06
N PHE A 65 2.29 -1.00 -1.32
CA PHE A 65 3.41 -1.78 -1.83
C PHE A 65 3.06 -2.35 -3.19
N THR A 66 3.91 -2.14 -4.19
CA THR A 66 3.86 -2.80 -5.50
C THR A 66 4.81 -3.98 -5.49
N LEU A 67 4.28 -5.20 -5.39
CA LEU A 67 5.05 -6.45 -5.33
C LEU A 67 5.23 -7.10 -6.69
N VAL A 68 4.28 -6.88 -7.60
CA VAL A 68 4.37 -7.33 -9.00
C VAL A 68 3.89 -6.22 -9.91
N SER A 69 4.68 -5.89 -10.95
CA SER A 69 4.26 -4.91 -11.95
C SER A 69 3.22 -5.51 -12.90
N THR A 70 2.18 -4.72 -13.20
CA THR A 70 1.18 -5.02 -14.24
C THR A 70 1.44 -4.27 -15.54
N SER A 71 2.37 -3.31 -15.55
CA SER A 71 2.68 -2.56 -16.75
C SER A 71 3.67 -3.35 -17.61
N ARG A 72 3.33 -3.50 -18.89
CA ARG A 72 4.17 -4.19 -19.89
C ARG A 72 5.35 -3.35 -20.35
N SER A 73 5.35 -2.06 -20.02
CA SER A 73 6.31 -1.05 -20.49
C SER A 73 7.27 -0.53 -19.42
N SER A 74 6.99 -0.82 -18.14
CA SER A 74 7.86 -0.46 -17.04
C SER A 74 8.66 -1.68 -16.62
N GLY A 75 9.98 -1.52 -16.56
CA GLY A 75 10.88 -2.57 -16.11
C GLY A 75 10.71 -2.87 -14.61
N SER A 76 11.70 -3.55 -14.05
CA SER A 76 11.85 -3.82 -12.61
C SER A 76 11.80 -2.60 -11.68
N SER A 77 11.75 -1.38 -12.23
CA SER A 77 11.84 -0.08 -11.58
C SER A 77 10.57 0.39 -10.87
N GLU A 78 9.53 -0.46 -10.77
CA GLU A 78 8.28 -0.17 -10.02
C GLU A 78 8.04 -1.15 -8.88
N ILE A 79 8.89 -2.18 -8.73
CA ILE A 79 8.67 -3.28 -7.79
C ILE A 79 9.44 -3.01 -6.50
N TYR A 80 8.72 -3.05 -5.39
CA TYR A 80 9.26 -2.96 -4.04
C TYR A 80 10.15 -4.18 -3.73
N ARG A 81 11.33 -3.90 -3.15
CA ARG A 81 12.33 -4.93 -2.82
C ARG A 81 12.88 -4.82 -1.39
N GLY A 82 12.40 -3.85 -0.62
CA GLY A 82 12.81 -3.70 0.77
C GLY A 82 12.21 -4.77 1.68
N GLU A 83 12.36 -4.57 2.98
CA GLU A 83 11.80 -5.44 3.99
C GLU A 83 10.27 -5.36 3.97
N MET A 84 9.56 -6.46 4.20
CA MET A 84 8.10 -6.41 4.28
C MET A 84 7.63 -6.29 5.73
N PRO A 85 6.59 -5.49 6.01
CA PRO A 85 6.00 -5.43 7.33
C PRO A 85 5.47 -6.83 7.72
N PRO A 86 5.85 -7.39 8.89
CA PRO A 86 5.37 -8.70 9.31
C PRO A 86 3.83 -8.75 9.35
N PRO A 87 3.18 -9.88 9.03
CA PRO A 87 3.75 -11.17 8.66
C PRO A 87 3.94 -11.36 7.14
N PHE A 88 3.93 -10.26 6.37
CA PHE A 88 3.95 -10.34 4.91
C PHE A 88 5.36 -10.59 4.36
N THR A 89 5.43 -11.18 3.17
CA THR A 89 6.65 -11.45 2.40
C THR A 89 6.56 -10.79 1.02
N LEU A 90 7.68 -10.73 0.29
CA LEU A 90 7.68 -10.15 -1.06
C LEU A 90 6.96 -11.04 -2.11
N SER A 91 6.76 -12.32 -1.80
CA SER A 91 6.13 -13.28 -2.69
C SER A 91 5.15 -14.15 -1.92
N MET A 92 3.88 -14.02 -2.27
CA MET A 92 2.78 -14.77 -1.69
C MET A 92 1.63 -14.85 -2.69
N ASP A 93 0.73 -15.80 -2.49
CA ASP A 93 -0.53 -15.91 -3.20
C ASP A 93 -1.72 -15.79 -2.24
N LYS A 94 -2.92 -15.78 -2.81
CA LYS A 94 -4.18 -15.71 -2.03
C LYS A 94 -4.32 -16.82 -0.99
N VAL A 95 -3.79 -18.02 -1.26
CA VAL A 95 -3.87 -19.16 -0.32
C VAL A 95 -2.99 -18.87 0.88
N ALA A 96 -1.73 -18.50 0.68
CA ALA A 96 -0.80 -18.16 1.75
C ALA A 96 -1.32 -17.02 2.63
N VAL A 97 -1.89 -15.97 2.02
CA VAL A 97 -2.50 -14.85 2.75
C VAL A 97 -3.65 -15.31 3.63
N ARG A 98 -4.55 -16.16 3.11
CA ARG A 98 -5.70 -16.64 3.89
C ARG A 98 -5.31 -17.63 4.98
N THR A 99 -4.26 -18.43 4.77
CA THR A 99 -3.67 -19.24 5.85
C THR A 99 -3.16 -18.35 6.99
N LEU A 100 -2.59 -17.20 6.64
CA LEU A 100 -2.01 -16.26 7.59
C LEU A 100 -3.05 -15.37 8.30
N MET A 101 -4.06 -14.90 7.55
CA MET A 101 -5.01 -13.85 7.98
C MET A 101 -6.42 -14.40 8.27
N GLY A 102 -6.68 -15.68 7.97
CA GLY A 102 -8.01 -16.27 7.96
C GLY A 102 -8.87 -15.75 6.81
N GLU A 103 -10.20 -15.88 6.94
CA GLU A 103 -11.14 -15.39 5.91
C GLU A 103 -11.22 -13.86 5.88
N PRO A 104 -11.27 -13.23 4.69
CA PRO A 104 -11.39 -11.77 4.59
C PRO A 104 -12.79 -11.28 4.97
N ASP A 105 -12.88 -10.04 5.44
CA ASP A 105 -14.15 -9.38 5.75
C ASP A 105 -14.88 -8.94 4.48
N ILE A 106 -14.13 -8.55 3.45
CA ILE A 106 -14.64 -8.16 2.14
C ILE A 106 -13.79 -8.84 1.07
N THR A 107 -14.43 -9.41 0.07
CA THR A 107 -13.75 -9.96 -1.11
C THR A 107 -14.37 -9.37 -2.37
N SER A 108 -13.51 -9.06 -3.34
CA SER A 108 -13.87 -8.65 -4.68
C SER A 108 -13.28 -9.66 -5.65
N GLY A 109 -14.11 -10.12 -6.59
CA GLY A 109 -13.69 -11.03 -7.65
C GLY A 109 -12.86 -10.34 -8.73
N GLU A 110 -12.52 -11.11 -9.76
CA GLU A 110 -11.84 -10.60 -10.94
C GLU A 110 -12.56 -9.37 -11.52
N THR A 111 -11.79 -8.36 -11.89
CA THR A 111 -12.32 -7.13 -12.48
C THR A 111 -11.42 -6.60 -13.58
N LYS A 112 -12.03 -5.91 -14.55
CA LYS A 112 -11.32 -5.22 -15.64
C LYS A 112 -11.15 -3.76 -15.28
N ILE A 113 -9.91 -3.34 -15.06
CA ILE A 113 -9.55 -1.95 -14.78
C ILE A 113 -9.06 -1.30 -16.09
N PRO A 114 -9.56 -0.10 -16.46
CA PRO A 114 -9.03 0.64 -17.60
C PRO A 114 -7.50 0.80 -17.51
N VAL A 115 -6.80 0.72 -18.65
CA VAL A 115 -5.32 0.81 -18.77
C VAL A 115 -4.54 -0.36 -18.16
N ILE A 116 -4.93 -0.88 -16.99
CA ILE A 116 -4.24 -1.97 -16.28
C ILE A 116 -4.63 -3.35 -16.83
N GLY A 117 -5.87 -3.51 -17.30
CA GLY A 117 -6.39 -4.78 -17.81
C GLY A 117 -7.11 -5.59 -16.73
N VAL A 118 -7.08 -6.92 -16.86
CA VAL A 118 -7.77 -7.85 -15.94
C VAL A 118 -6.92 -8.09 -14.70
N VAL A 119 -7.50 -7.92 -13.52
CA VAL A 119 -6.88 -8.18 -12.21
C VAL A 119 -7.74 -9.15 -11.41
N GLY A 120 -7.15 -9.93 -10.50
CA GLY A 120 -7.85 -10.98 -9.74
C GLY A 120 -8.71 -10.47 -8.57
N GLY A 121 -8.94 -9.15 -8.50
CA GLY A 121 -9.69 -8.52 -7.43
C GLY A 121 -8.85 -8.27 -6.18
N HIS A 122 -9.52 -8.27 -5.02
CA HIS A 122 -8.88 -7.99 -3.75
C HIS A 122 -9.61 -8.62 -2.56
N ASP A 123 -8.88 -8.83 -1.47
CA ASP A 123 -9.42 -9.18 -0.16
C ASP A 123 -9.11 -8.02 0.81
N CYS A 124 -10.06 -7.66 1.67
CA CYS A 124 -9.86 -6.70 2.76
C CYS A 124 -10.02 -7.37 4.12
N TYR A 125 -9.11 -7.03 5.03
CA TYR A 125 -9.05 -7.49 6.41
C TYR A 125 -9.17 -6.27 7.32
N ILE A 126 -10.29 -6.17 8.04
CA ILE A 126 -10.61 -5.02 8.89
C ILE A 126 -10.03 -5.31 10.27
N GLN A 127 -8.98 -4.56 10.65
CA GLN A 127 -8.36 -4.61 11.98
C GLN A 127 -7.91 -6.01 12.45
N LYS A 128 -7.71 -6.96 11.54
CA LYS A 128 -7.33 -8.34 11.88
C LYS A 128 -5.97 -8.46 12.56
N LEU A 129 -5.05 -7.54 12.26
CA LEU A 129 -3.73 -7.45 12.88
C LEU A 129 -3.64 -6.30 13.87
N HIS A 130 -4.72 -5.92 14.55
CA HIS A 130 -4.77 -4.75 15.45
C HIS A 130 -3.64 -4.73 16.50
N SER A 131 -3.19 -5.88 16.99
CA SER A 131 -2.08 -5.98 17.95
C SER A 131 -0.72 -5.54 17.40
N MET A 132 -0.52 -5.63 16.08
CA MET A 132 0.70 -5.20 15.39
C MET A 132 0.50 -3.84 14.70
N TYR A 133 -0.69 -3.63 14.13
CA TYR A 133 -1.08 -2.44 13.37
C TYR A 133 -2.43 -1.92 13.89
N PRO A 134 -2.42 -1.10 14.96
CA PRO A 134 -3.64 -0.53 15.52
C PRO A 134 -4.40 0.30 14.48
N ASP A 135 -5.74 0.30 14.57
CA ASP A 135 -6.66 1.07 13.71
C ASP A 135 -6.44 0.93 12.19
N THR A 136 -5.80 -0.17 11.76
CA THR A 136 -5.37 -0.37 10.37
C THR A 136 -6.17 -1.47 9.70
N ASN A 137 -6.66 -1.19 8.50
CA ASN A 137 -7.19 -2.19 7.58
C ASN A 137 -6.08 -2.61 6.61
N ILE A 138 -6.14 -3.85 6.15
CA ILE A 138 -5.19 -4.38 5.17
C ILE A 138 -5.97 -4.85 3.96
N ARG A 139 -5.63 -4.31 2.80
CA ARG A 139 -6.17 -4.73 1.51
C ARG A 139 -5.07 -5.40 0.70
N VAL A 140 -5.39 -6.59 0.21
CA VAL A 140 -4.49 -7.43 -0.58
C VAL A 140 -5.00 -7.45 -2.01
N LEU A 141 -4.17 -7.00 -2.94
CA LEU A 141 -4.50 -6.87 -4.35
C LEU A 141 -3.93 -8.07 -5.12
N TYR A 142 -4.73 -8.70 -5.96
CA TYR A 142 -4.33 -9.92 -6.67
C TYR A 142 -4.19 -9.72 -8.18
N LEU A 143 -3.25 -10.44 -8.79
CA LEU A 143 -3.24 -10.75 -10.22
C LEU A 143 -4.35 -11.77 -10.55
N ALA A 144 -4.67 -11.95 -11.83
CA ALA A 144 -5.65 -12.93 -12.28
C ALA A 144 -5.28 -14.38 -11.89
N ASP A 145 -3.97 -14.67 -11.78
CA ASP A 145 -3.45 -15.95 -11.28
C ASP A 145 -3.36 -16.04 -9.74
N LEU A 146 -3.98 -15.08 -9.04
CA LEU A 146 -4.10 -15.00 -7.58
C LEU A 146 -2.78 -14.77 -6.82
N ARG A 147 -1.68 -14.49 -7.51
CA ARG A 147 -0.47 -13.95 -6.86
C ARG A 147 -0.75 -12.55 -6.31
N VAL A 148 -0.19 -12.22 -5.16
CA VAL A 148 -0.32 -10.89 -4.59
C VAL A 148 0.48 -9.90 -5.43
N ARG A 149 -0.23 -8.94 -6.02
CA ARG A 149 0.33 -7.83 -6.78
C ARG A 149 0.75 -6.68 -5.88
N GLY A 150 0.01 -6.46 -4.80
CA GLY A 150 0.27 -5.36 -3.90
C GLY A 150 -0.47 -5.48 -2.58
N LEU A 151 0.01 -4.71 -1.60
CA LEU A 151 -0.53 -4.62 -0.25
C LEU A 151 -0.77 -3.16 0.08
N VAL A 152 -1.90 -2.89 0.74
CA VAL A 152 -2.30 -1.55 1.14
C VAL A 152 -2.66 -1.59 2.62
N PHE A 153 -1.93 -0.83 3.41
CA PHE A 153 -2.28 -0.53 4.80
C PHE A 153 -3.02 0.80 4.79
N GLU A 154 -4.27 0.82 5.23
CA GLU A 154 -5.10 2.02 5.18
C GLU A 154 -5.90 2.19 6.47
N ARG A 155 -6.08 3.44 6.87
CA ARG A 155 -7.00 3.75 7.96
C ARG A 155 -8.42 3.71 7.41
N ARG A 156 -9.36 3.18 8.19
CA ARG A 156 -10.79 3.30 7.88
C ARG A 156 -11.14 4.79 7.72
N ILE A 157 -11.75 5.14 6.58
CA ILE A 157 -12.30 6.47 6.27
C ILE A 157 -13.58 6.66 7.08
#